data_AF-A0A971WP73-F1
#
_entry.id   AF-A0A971WP73-F1
#
_cell.length_a   1.000
_cell.length_b   1.000
_cell.length_c   1.000
_cell.angle_alpha   90.00
_cell.angle_beta   90.00
_cell.angle_gamma   90.00
#
_symmetry.space_group_name_H-M   'P 1'
#
loop_
_entity.id
_entity.type
_entity.pdbx_description
1 polymer ?
#
loop_
_entity_poly.entity_id
_entity_poly.type
_entity_poly.pdbx_seq_one_letter_code
_entity_poly.pdbx_strand_id
1 'polypeptide(L)' 'MAIKKDIREEEPLDTGVSTTKARALFNANARPKKENKILTTFSIEPSFKKDLEDLFSSLGLGWAAGIRFSLKEFYKKYNS' A
#
# COMPACT_ATOMS: atom_id res chain seq x y z
N MET A 1 32.92 3.77 13.88
CA MET A 1 33.24 5.08 13.26
C MET A 1 32.02 5.54 12.47
N ALA A 2 31.44 6.68 12.82
CA ALA A 2 30.25 7.22 12.17
C ALA A 2 30.66 8.11 11.00
N ILE A 3 30.14 7.82 9.80
CA ILE A 3 30.30 8.70 8.64
C ILE A 3 29.05 9.56 8.55
N LYS A 4 29.13 10.75 9.15
CA LYS A 4 28.22 11.86 8.84
C LYS A 4 28.63 12.39 7.48
N LYS A 5 27.74 12.32 6.48
CA LYS A 5 27.92 12.99 5.20
C LYS A 5 26.73 13.92 4.97
N ASP A 6 26.89 15.14 5.48
CA ASP A 6 26.20 16.32 4.96
C ASP A 6 26.52 16.43 3.46
N ILE A 7 25.50 16.34 2.62
CA ILE A 7 25.58 16.74 1.21
C ILE A 7 24.44 17.72 0.97
N ARG A 8 24.75 18.96 1.37
CA ARG A 8 24.65 20.19 0.58
C ARG A 8 23.58 20.19 -0.51
N GLU A 9 22.56 20.99 -0.27
CA GLU A 9 21.66 21.55 -1.26
C GLU A 9 22.46 22.25 -2.37
N GLU A 10 22.27 21.82 -3.63
CA GLU A 10 22.65 22.60 -4.80
C GLU A 10 21.40 22.81 -5.68
N GLU A 11 20.94 24.06 -5.65
CA GLU A 11 20.30 24.92 -6.67
C GLU A 11 19.49 24.35 -7.86
N PRO A 12 18.46 25.09 -8.33
CA PRO A 12 17.48 24.65 -9.30
C PRO A 12 17.99 24.84 -10.74
N LEU A 13 18.01 23.78 -11.53
CA LEU A 13 18.23 23.87 -12.98
C LEU A 13 17.05 23.28 -13.75
N ASP A 14 16.51 24.10 -14.66
CA ASP A 14 15.61 23.81 -15.76
C ASP A 14 14.09 23.95 -15.54
N THR A 15 13.64 25.21 -15.54
CA THR A 15 12.23 25.62 -15.65
C THR A 15 11.73 25.51 -17.09
N GLY A 16 11.52 24.29 -17.57
CA GLY A 16 10.72 24.03 -18.76
C GLY A 16 9.22 24.02 -18.43
N VAL A 17 8.40 24.85 -19.11
CA VAL A 17 6.94 24.88 -18.93
C VAL A 17 6.31 23.48 -19.11
N SER A 18 6.91 22.65 -19.97
CA SER A 18 6.53 21.26 -20.22
C SER A 18 6.78 20.34 -19.02
N THR A 19 7.92 20.47 -18.35
CA THR A 19 8.28 19.69 -17.16
C THR A 19 7.38 20.02 -15.97
N THR A 20 6.99 21.29 -15.80
CA THR A 20 5.99 21.70 -14.79
C THR A 20 4.60 21.12 -15.03
N LYS A 21 4.12 21.13 -16.28
CA LYS A 21 2.80 20.57 -16.63
C LYS A 21 2.77 19.05 -16.50
N ALA A 22 3.84 18.36 -16.90
CA ALA A 22 3.96 16.91 -16.71
C ALA A 22 3.96 16.53 -15.23
N ARG A 23 4.77 17.20 -14.40
CA ARG A 23 4.77 16.97 -12.94
C ARG A 23 3.41 17.23 -12.29
N ALA A 24 2.65 18.22 -12.75
CA ALA A 24 1.30 18.49 -12.23
C ALA A 24 0.31 17.35 -12.53
N LEU A 25 0.38 16.75 -13.72
CA LEU A 25 -0.47 15.61 -14.11
C LEU A 25 -0.12 14.33 -13.34
N PHE A 26 1.17 14.08 -13.09
CA PHE A 26 1.59 12.96 -12.25
C PHE A 26 1.31 13.20 -10.75
N ASN A 27 1.33 14.44 -10.28
CA ASN A 27 1.00 14.79 -8.90
C ASN A 27 -0.51 14.83 -8.60
N ALA A 28 -1.37 15.01 -9.61
CA ALA A 28 -2.82 15.05 -9.42
C ALA A 28 -3.39 13.72 -8.88
N ASN A 29 -2.73 12.59 -9.19
CA ASN A 29 -3.08 11.26 -8.67
C ASN A 29 -2.15 10.76 -7.56
N ALA A 30 -1.11 11.53 -7.20
CA ALA A 30 -0.07 11.12 -6.26
C ALA A 30 -0.33 11.52 -4.80
N ARG A 31 -1.54 11.98 -4.45
CA ARG A 31 -1.93 11.99 -3.04
C ARG A 31 -2.40 10.58 -2.72
N PRO A 32 -1.60 9.72 -2.06
CA PRO A 32 -2.14 8.50 -1.50
C PRO A 32 -3.31 8.94 -0.62
N LYS A 33 -4.54 8.53 -0.98
CA LYS A 33 -5.67 8.66 -0.06
C LYS A 33 -5.16 8.04 1.23
N LYS A 34 -5.09 8.84 2.31
CA LYS A 34 -4.72 8.35 3.63
C LYS A 34 -5.73 7.27 3.98
N GLU A 35 -5.39 6.03 3.70
CA GLU A 35 -6.20 4.90 4.13
C GLU A 35 -6.12 4.88 5.64
N ASN A 36 -7.28 4.93 6.30
CA ASN A 36 -7.36 4.72 7.74
C ASN A 36 -7.02 3.26 8.03
N LYS A 37 -5.72 2.98 8.22
CA LYS A 37 -5.23 1.65 8.57
C LYS A 37 -5.60 1.36 10.02
N ILE A 38 -6.70 0.64 10.22
CA ILE A 38 -7.09 0.10 11.52
C ILE A 38 -6.40 -1.25 11.69
N LEU A 39 -5.62 -1.40 12.76
CA LEU A 39 -5.08 -2.70 13.16
C LEU A 39 -6.14 -3.43 13.97
N THR A 40 -6.59 -4.58 13.46
CA THR A 40 -7.60 -5.41 14.12
C THR A 40 -7.00 -6.78 14.42
N THR A 41 -7.25 -7.28 15.63
CA THR A 41 -6.87 -8.62 16.08
C THR A 41 -8.11 -9.49 16.21
N PHE A 42 -8.01 -10.75 15.84
CA PHE A 42 -9.08 -11.74 16.02
C PHE A 42 -8.46 -13.11 16.27
N SER A 43 -9.19 -13.96 16.98
CA SER A 43 -8.76 -15.33 17.28
C SER A 43 -9.34 -16.28 16.24
N ILE A 44 -8.49 -17.17 15.73
CA ILE A 44 -8.88 -18.27 14.85
C ILE A 44 -8.16 -19.55 15.24
N GLU A 45 -8.69 -20.67 14.76
CA GLU A 45 -8.05 -21.96 14.92
C GLU A 45 -6.72 -22.03 14.15
N PRO A 46 -5.66 -22.65 14.73
CA PRO A 46 -4.37 -22.76 14.05
C PRO A 46 -4.40 -23.54 12.73
N SER A 47 -5.27 -24.55 12.62
CA SER A 47 -5.54 -25.31 11.39
C SER A 47 -6.08 -24.38 10.30
N PHE A 48 -7.14 -23.65 10.62
CA PHE A 48 -7.79 -22.69 9.73
C PHE A 48 -6.85 -21.57 9.26
N LYS A 49 -5.94 -21.11 10.12
CA LYS A 49 -4.90 -20.15 9.73
C LYS A 49 -4.03 -20.68 8.59
N LYS A 50 -3.57 -21.93 8.68
CA LYS A 50 -2.71 -22.55 7.65
C LYS A 50 -3.46 -22.70 6.33
N ASP A 51 -4.69 -23.20 6.38
CA ASP A 51 -5.51 -23.40 5.18
C ASP A 51 -5.73 -22.07 4.43
N LEU A 52 -5.94 -20.97 5.17
CA LEU A 52 -6.04 -19.63 4.58
C LEU A 52 -4.71 -19.13 4.02
N GLU A 53 -3.59 -19.36 4.72
CA GLU A 53 -2.25 -19.00 4.23
C GLU A 53 -1.93 -19.70 2.90
N ASP A 54 -2.24 -20.99 2.80
CA ASP A 54 -2.04 -21.78 1.58
C ASP A 54 -2.96 -21.31 0.45
N LEU A 55 -4.24 -21.06 0.74
CA LEU A 55 -5.19 -20.50 -0.23
C LEU A 55 -4.73 -19.14 -0.75
N PHE A 56 -4.35 -18.22 0.13
CA PHE A 56 -3.89 -16.89 -0.28
C PHE A 56 -2.60 -16.97 -1.09
N SER A 57 -1.68 -17.85 -0.69
CA SER A 57 -0.44 -18.09 -1.44
C SER A 57 -0.71 -18.62 -2.84
N SER A 58 -1.71 -19.50 -3.01
CA SER A 58 -2.12 -20.02 -4.34
C SER A 58 -2.64 -18.91 -5.27
N LEU A 59 -3.18 -17.83 -4.69
CA LEU A 59 -3.67 -16.64 -5.40
C LEU A 59 -2.58 -15.55 -5.56
N GLY A 60 -1.35 -15.79 -5.09
CA GLY A 60 -0.29 -14.78 -5.09
C GLY A 60 -0.51 -13.64 -4.08
N LEU A 61 -1.36 -13.84 -3.07
CA LEU A 61 -1.68 -12.86 -2.03
C LEU A 61 -0.94 -13.20 -0.73
N GLY A 62 -0.32 -12.20 -0.10
CA GLY A 62 0.17 -12.34 1.27
C GLY A 62 -0.97 -12.34 2.30
N TRP A 63 -0.71 -12.84 3.51
CA TRP A 63 -1.71 -12.97 4.60
C TRP A 63 -2.61 -11.74 4.77
N ALA A 64 -2.02 -10.56 4.99
CA ALA A 64 -2.79 -9.34 5.22
C ALA A 64 -3.61 -8.90 3.99
N ALA A 65 -3.11 -9.16 2.77
CA ALA A 65 -3.82 -8.84 1.54
C ALA A 65 -5.00 -9.81 1.31
N GLY A 66 -4.79 -11.10 1.58
CA GLY A 66 -5.82 -12.13 1.51
C GLY A 66 -6.99 -11.84 2.45
N ILE A 67 -6.71 -11.53 3.72
CA ILE A 67 -7.75 -11.17 4.70
C ILE A 67 -8.57 -9.96 4.23
N ARG A 68 -7.91 -8.89 3.75
CA ARG A 68 -8.61 -7.69 3.24
C ARG A 68 -9.46 -8.00 2.02
N PHE A 69 -8.94 -8.82 1.11
CA PHE A 69 -9.67 -9.25 -0.08
C PHE A 69 -10.92 -10.03 0.30
N SER A 70 -10.79 -11.06 1.14
CA SER A 70 -11.91 -11.88 1.60
C SER A 70 -12.97 -11.05 2.33
N LEU A 71 -12.57 -10.13 3.21
CA LEU A 71 -13.51 -9.24 3.91
C LEU A 71 -14.26 -8.31 2.94
N LYS A 72 -13.57 -7.79 1.93
CA LYS A 72 -14.19 -6.94 0.90
C LYS A 72 -15.20 -7.72 0.07
N GLU A 73 -14.86 -8.92 -0.37
CA GLU A 73 -15.76 -9.79 -1.15
C GLU A 73 -16.94 -10.27 -0.30
N PHE A 74 -16.70 -10.64 0.96
CA PHE A 74 -17.76 -10.97 1.92
C PHE A 74 -18.74 -9.79 2.08
N TYR A 75 -18.23 -8.59 2.34
CA TYR A 75 -19.07 -7.40 2.50
C TYR A 75 -19.91 -7.13 1.24
N LYS A 76 -19.33 -7.20 0.04
CA LYS A 76 -20.08 -7.03 -1.21
C LYS A 76 -21.21 -8.05 -1.36
N LYS A 77 -20.98 -9.30 -0.95
CA LYS A 77 -21.94 -10.39 -1.13
C LYS A 77 -23.12 -10.31 -0.18
N TYR A 78 -22.90 -9.85 1.06
CA TYR A 78 -23.91 -9.92 2.13
C TYR A 78 -24.47 -8.56 2.55
N ASN A 79 -23.95 -7.46 2.02
CA ASN A 79 -24.42 -6.11 2.33
C ASN A 79 -25.10 -5.43 1.13
N SER A 80 -25.62 -6.23 0.20
CA SER A 80 -26.36 -5.78 -0.99
C SER A 80 -27.82 -6.18 -0.94
#